data_AF-A0A401LYC3-F1
#
_entry.id   AF-A0A401LYC3-F1
#
_cell.length_a   1.000
_cell.length_b   1.000
_cell.length_c   1.000
_cell.angle_alpha   90.00
_cell.angle_beta   90.00
_cell.angle_gamma   90.00
#
_symmetry.space_group_name_H-M   'P 1'
#
loop_
_entity.id
_entity.type
_entity.pdbx_description
1 polymer ?
#
loop_
_entity_poly.entity_id
_entity_poly.type
_entity_poly.pdbx_seq_one_letter_code
_entity_poly.pdbx_strand_id
1 'polypeptide(L)'
;MLKYYVELIRRNSFVLGKVLNLAGMDNVSLIQIAYFCSQRMHNMLDSTKIIHKQKVNQIIDYINANLHRPLQLAIIANEVNISQRQLLRIMRSALNESLYAYTSRQRIENAILYMQTEELSLTELSEMVGYDSSQAFSKAFKKQMGISPNVYIKRLRLQLEQNIERNSKVKKHLQSEIYSFEGLNLIYIRIIGRYGEENSWSKLMIYLKENQILSDNTRFIGLSFDDPNVTNIGQCRFYACASVKKRITPTRDLGTIQLQAGKYAVYTLKGDYSEFYITIYLSMLNILYVMVCLLKNIFIILRRILKNR
;
A
#
# COMPACT_ATOMS: atom_id res chain seq x y z
N MET A 1 20.82 -7.89 17.80
CA MET A 1 21.61 -7.58 16.59
C MET A 1 23.10 -7.43 16.87
N LEU A 2 23.56 -6.60 17.82
CA LEU A 2 24.99 -6.46 18.13
C LEU A 2 25.68 -7.81 18.47
N LYS A 3 25.03 -8.68 19.26
CA LYS A 3 25.53 -10.03 19.57
C LYS A 3 25.74 -10.90 18.33
N TYR A 4 24.82 -10.86 17.36
CA TYR A 4 24.93 -11.62 16.11
C TYR A 4 26.09 -11.13 15.24
N TYR A 5 26.28 -9.81 15.13
CA TYR A 5 27.41 -9.24 14.40
C TYR A 5 28.76 -9.54 15.09
N VAL A 6 28.83 -9.46 16.42
CA VAL A 6 30.03 -9.85 17.18
C VAL A 6 30.36 -11.32 17.00
N GLU A 7 29.35 -12.20 16.92
CA GLU A 7 29.53 -13.64 16.74
C GLU A 7 29.89 -14.03 15.30
N LEU A 8 29.35 -13.33 14.31
CA LEU A 8 29.74 -13.46 12.89
C LEU A 8 31.16 -12.95 12.64
N ILE A 9 31.55 -11.84 13.29
CA ILE A 9 32.91 -11.32 13.29
C ILE A 9 33.84 -12.32 13.99
N ARG A 10 33.47 -12.91 15.14
CA ARG A 10 34.26 -13.93 15.84
C ARG A 10 34.47 -15.21 15.02
N ARG A 11 33.45 -15.68 14.31
CA ARG A 11 33.53 -16.88 13.46
C ARG A 11 34.42 -16.65 12.24
N ASN A 12 34.38 -15.44 11.67
CA ASN A 12 35.23 -15.08 10.53
C ASN A 12 36.59 -14.51 10.93
N SER A 13 36.80 -14.05 12.17
CA SER A 13 38.07 -13.46 12.64
C SER A 13 39.18 -14.48 12.77
N PHE A 14 38.87 -15.76 12.93
CA PHE A 14 39.87 -16.82 12.94
C PHE A 14 40.48 -17.03 11.55
N VAL A 15 39.65 -16.96 10.49
CA VAL A 15 40.08 -17.10 9.10
C VAL A 15 40.74 -15.79 8.61
N LEU A 16 40.15 -14.63 8.93
CA LEU A 16 40.75 -13.32 8.61
C LEU A 16 42.08 -13.11 9.35
N GLY A 17 42.16 -13.50 10.63
CA GLY A 17 43.38 -13.37 11.44
C GLY A 17 44.53 -14.22 10.93
N LYS A 18 44.27 -15.42 10.39
CA LYS A 18 45.29 -16.25 9.72
C LYS A 18 45.74 -15.67 8.39
N VAL A 19 44.81 -15.19 7.57
CA VAL A 19 45.12 -14.61 6.24
C VAL A 19 45.89 -13.30 6.35
N LEU A 20 45.61 -12.49 7.38
CA LEU A 20 46.19 -11.14 7.52
C LEU A 20 47.49 -11.11 8.35
N ASN A 21 47.71 -12.05 9.29
CA ASN A 21 49.03 -12.23 9.93
C ASN A 21 50.12 -12.65 8.92
N LEU A 22 49.74 -13.38 7.87
CA LEU A 22 50.64 -13.72 6.75
C LEU A 22 51.05 -12.49 5.91
N ALA A 23 50.34 -11.36 6.04
CA ALA A 23 50.57 -10.14 5.27
C ALA A 23 51.34 -9.04 6.04
N GLY A 24 51.76 -9.29 7.30
CA GLY A 24 52.59 -8.36 8.07
C GLY A 24 51.93 -7.02 8.45
N MET A 25 50.59 -6.96 8.51
CA MET A 25 49.85 -5.72 8.78
C MET A 25 49.77 -5.40 10.29
N ASP A 26 49.83 -4.11 10.65
CA ASP A 26 49.69 -3.67 12.04
C ASP A 26 48.23 -3.70 12.54
N ASN A 27 48.06 -3.71 13.87
CA ASN A 27 46.74 -3.82 14.51
C ASN A 27 45.78 -2.67 14.14
N VAL A 28 46.30 -1.48 13.84
CA VAL A 28 45.49 -0.32 13.44
C VAL A 28 44.90 -0.53 12.05
N SER A 29 45.71 -1.00 11.09
CA SER A 29 45.26 -1.34 9.74
C SER A 29 44.23 -2.48 9.75
N LEU A 30 44.40 -3.48 10.63
CA LEU A 30 43.44 -4.57 10.80
C LEU A 30 42.07 -4.09 11.28
N ILE A 31 42.03 -3.17 12.25
CA ILE A 31 40.79 -2.59 12.75
C ILE A 31 40.11 -1.76 11.65
N GLN A 32 40.86 -0.99 10.87
CA GLN A 32 40.31 -0.21 9.75
C GLN A 32 39.72 -1.09 8.65
N ILE A 33 40.37 -2.19 8.28
CA ILE A 33 39.85 -3.16 7.30
C ILE A 33 38.60 -3.85 7.84
N ALA A 34 38.60 -4.30 9.10
CA ALA A 34 37.43 -4.92 9.70
C ALA A 34 36.23 -3.95 9.75
N TYR A 35 36.49 -2.67 10.08
CA TYR A 35 35.49 -1.62 10.05
C TYR A 35 34.94 -1.39 8.63
N PHE A 36 35.82 -1.28 7.62
CA PHE A 36 35.41 -1.10 6.23
C PHE A 36 34.61 -2.29 5.69
N CYS A 37 35.02 -3.52 6.00
CA CYS A 37 34.30 -4.74 5.66
C CYS A 37 32.92 -4.79 6.33
N SER A 38 32.82 -4.41 7.60
CA SER A 38 31.55 -4.33 8.33
C SER A 38 30.62 -3.30 7.69
N GLN A 39 31.12 -2.10 7.38
CA GLN A 39 30.34 -1.04 6.73
C GLN A 39 29.89 -1.45 5.32
N ARG A 40 30.77 -2.06 4.53
CA ARG A 40 30.43 -2.55 3.20
C ARG A 40 29.39 -3.67 3.25
N MET A 41 29.48 -4.57 4.23
CA MET A 41 28.49 -5.63 4.43
C MET A 41 27.13 -5.08 4.90
N HIS A 42 27.13 -4.09 5.79
CA HIS A 42 25.91 -3.38 6.21
C HIS A 42 25.23 -2.69 5.03
N ASN A 43 26.00 -1.94 4.22
CA ASN A 43 25.50 -1.28 3.01
C ASN A 43 24.96 -2.28 1.97
N MET A 44 25.57 -3.47 1.86
CA MET A 44 25.11 -4.53 0.96
C MET A 44 23.80 -5.17 1.43
N LEU A 45 23.62 -5.36 2.73
CA LEU A 45 22.36 -5.85 3.31
C LEU A 45 21.22 -4.85 3.12
N ASP A 46 21.49 -3.56 3.30
CA ASP A 46 20.49 -2.51 3.14
C ASP A 46 20.10 -2.29 1.67
N SER A 47 21.05 -2.31 0.74
CA SER A 47 20.75 -2.28 -0.70
C SER A 47 19.93 -3.49 -1.14
N THR A 48 20.20 -4.69 -0.61
CA THR A 48 19.40 -5.89 -0.90
C THR A 48 17.97 -5.76 -0.40
N LYS A 49 17.74 -5.24 0.81
CA LYS A 49 16.40 -4.98 1.35
C LYS A 49 15.63 -3.96 0.53
N ILE A 50 16.30 -2.89 0.10
CA ILE A 50 15.73 -1.85 -0.75
C ILE A 50 15.24 -2.45 -2.07
N ILE A 51 16.11 -3.18 -2.77
CA ILE A 51 15.76 -3.83 -4.05
C ILE A 51 14.58 -4.80 -3.86
N HIS A 52 14.59 -5.58 -2.78
CA HIS A 52 13.50 -6.50 -2.47
C HIS A 52 12.17 -5.78 -2.29
N LYS A 53 12.15 -4.67 -1.54
CA LYS A 53 10.94 -3.86 -1.31
C LYS A 53 10.46 -3.16 -2.59
N GLN A 54 11.37 -2.68 -3.43
CA GLN A 54 11.02 -2.11 -4.74
C GLN A 54 10.37 -3.16 -5.64
N LYS A 55 10.93 -4.37 -5.72
CA LYS A 55 10.34 -5.47 -6.49
C LYS A 55 8.96 -5.85 -5.98
N VAL A 56 8.80 -5.99 -4.66
CA VAL A 56 7.48 -6.21 -4.04
C VAL A 56 6.51 -5.10 -4.45
N ASN A 57 6.97 -3.84 -4.47
CA ASN A 57 6.11 -2.74 -4.83
C ASN A 57 5.60 -2.85 -6.27
N GLN A 58 6.53 -3.08 -7.20
CA GLN A 58 6.25 -3.28 -8.63
C GLN A 58 5.30 -4.46 -8.88
N ILE A 59 5.50 -5.59 -8.19
CA ILE A 59 4.65 -6.78 -8.33
C ILE A 59 3.21 -6.48 -7.89
N ILE A 60 3.03 -5.83 -6.75
CA ILE A 60 1.71 -5.45 -6.25
C ILE A 60 1.04 -4.49 -7.24
N ASP A 61 1.75 -3.49 -7.75
CA ASP A 61 1.20 -2.53 -8.71
C ASP A 61 0.77 -3.24 -10.01
N TYR A 62 1.62 -4.12 -10.53
CA TYR A 62 1.32 -4.92 -11.69
C TYR A 62 0.07 -5.79 -11.45
N ILE A 63 -0.03 -6.48 -10.32
CA ILE A 63 -1.18 -7.33 -10.01
C ILE A 63 -2.46 -6.49 -9.97
N ASN A 64 -2.47 -5.38 -9.22
CA ASN A 64 -3.66 -4.55 -9.04
C ASN A 64 -4.15 -3.93 -10.35
N ALA A 65 -3.24 -3.51 -11.22
CA ALA A 65 -3.59 -2.99 -12.55
C ALA A 65 -4.22 -4.07 -13.47
N ASN A 66 -4.00 -5.35 -13.15
CA ASN A 66 -4.28 -6.47 -14.04
C ASN A 66 -5.16 -7.56 -13.40
N LEU A 67 -5.91 -7.22 -12.36
CA LEU A 67 -6.80 -8.18 -11.67
C LEU A 67 -7.90 -8.74 -12.59
N HIS A 68 -8.35 -7.94 -13.56
CA HIS A 68 -9.40 -8.28 -14.54
C HIS A 68 -8.96 -9.31 -15.59
N ARG A 69 -7.67 -9.64 -15.67
CA ARG A 69 -7.11 -10.57 -16.66
C ARG A 69 -6.38 -11.75 -16.01
N PRO A 70 -6.12 -12.84 -16.74
CA PRO A 70 -5.29 -13.94 -16.23
C PRO A 70 -3.88 -13.47 -15.84
N LEU A 71 -3.45 -13.85 -14.63
CA LEU A 71 -2.14 -13.48 -14.07
C LEU A 71 -1.20 -14.68 -14.10
N GLN A 72 -0.34 -14.73 -15.11
CA GLN A 72 0.67 -15.79 -15.24
C GLN A 72 1.93 -15.43 -14.45
N LEU A 73 2.40 -16.34 -13.60
CA LEU A 73 3.62 -16.15 -12.80
C LEU A 73 4.85 -15.84 -13.65
N ALA A 74 4.96 -16.47 -14.84
CA ALA A 74 6.05 -16.23 -15.76
C ALA A 74 6.12 -14.77 -16.23
N ILE A 75 4.97 -14.20 -16.59
CA ILE A 75 4.87 -12.80 -17.05
C ILE A 75 5.27 -11.85 -15.90
N ILE A 76 4.68 -12.02 -14.72
CA ILE A 76 5.00 -11.17 -13.55
C ILE A 76 6.49 -11.26 -13.19
N ALA A 77 7.06 -12.46 -13.23
CA ALA A 77 8.46 -12.69 -12.89
C ALA A 77 9.41 -12.04 -13.90
N ASN A 78 9.08 -12.08 -15.19
CA ASN A 78 9.82 -11.42 -16.25
C ASN A 78 9.78 -9.89 -16.13
N GLU A 79 8.59 -9.31 -15.87
CA GLU A 79 8.41 -7.86 -15.70
C GLU A 79 9.34 -7.26 -14.60
N VAL A 80 9.65 -8.04 -13.57
CA VAL A 80 10.50 -7.59 -12.44
C VAL A 80 11.87 -8.29 -12.38
N ASN A 81 12.24 -8.99 -13.45
CA ASN A 81 13.52 -9.67 -13.62
C ASN A 81 13.90 -10.58 -12.44
N ILE A 82 13.04 -11.55 -12.11
CA ILE A 82 13.28 -12.61 -11.11
C ILE A 82 12.76 -13.96 -11.60
N SER A 83 13.17 -15.04 -10.94
CA SER A 83 12.53 -16.34 -11.19
C SER A 83 11.15 -16.43 -10.52
N GLN A 84 10.25 -17.27 -11.05
CA GLN A 84 8.94 -17.52 -10.44
C GLN A 84 9.05 -18.01 -8.98
N ARG A 85 10.08 -18.81 -8.67
CA ARG A 85 10.35 -19.26 -7.29
C ARG A 85 10.69 -18.09 -6.37
N GLN A 86 11.53 -17.17 -6.84
CA GLN A 86 11.85 -15.96 -6.09
C GLN A 86 10.61 -15.09 -5.91
N LEU A 87 9.82 -14.87 -6.97
CA LEU A 87 8.55 -14.14 -6.92
C LEU A 87 7.64 -14.64 -5.79
N LEU A 88 7.37 -15.95 -5.75
CA LEU A 88 6.51 -16.54 -4.73
C LEU A 88 7.08 -16.35 -3.32
N ARG A 89 8.40 -16.52 -3.15
CA ARG A 89 9.07 -16.37 -1.85
C ARG A 89 9.02 -14.94 -1.34
N ILE A 90 9.36 -13.96 -2.18
CA ILE A 90 9.41 -12.55 -1.78
C ILE A 90 8.02 -12.02 -1.46
N MET A 91 7.01 -12.42 -2.25
CA MET A 91 5.62 -12.02 -2.03
C MET A 91 5.03 -12.66 -0.78
N ARG A 92 5.30 -13.95 -0.54
CA ARG A 92 4.85 -14.62 0.70
C ARG A 92 5.42 -13.95 1.95
N SER A 93 6.69 -13.56 1.91
CA SER A 93 7.34 -12.85 3.01
C SER A 93 6.80 -11.43 3.19
N ALA A 94 6.39 -10.75 2.11
CA ALA A 94 5.93 -9.37 2.18
C ALA A 94 4.45 -9.23 2.56
N LEU A 95 3.61 -10.16 2.10
CA LEU A 95 2.16 -10.09 2.28
C LEU A 95 1.64 -10.94 3.45
N ASN A 96 2.48 -11.81 4.03
CA ASN A 96 2.07 -12.84 4.98
C ASN A 96 0.96 -13.79 4.46
N GLU A 97 0.74 -13.84 3.14
CA GLU A 97 -0.18 -14.74 2.46
C GLU A 97 0.41 -15.19 1.11
N SER A 98 -0.19 -16.20 0.47
CA SER A 98 0.31 -16.65 -0.83
C SER A 98 -0.10 -15.66 -1.92
N LEU A 99 0.68 -15.57 -3.00
CA LEU A 99 0.35 -14.68 -4.11
C LEU A 99 -1.03 -14.96 -4.73
N TYR A 100 -1.42 -16.24 -4.77
CA TYR A 100 -2.75 -16.67 -5.21
C TYR A 100 -3.85 -16.24 -4.24
N ALA A 101 -3.62 -16.36 -2.93
CA ALA A 101 -4.57 -15.90 -1.93
C ALA A 101 -4.75 -14.37 -2.00
N TYR A 102 -3.65 -13.63 -2.11
CA TYR A 102 -3.66 -12.19 -2.33
C TYR A 102 -4.48 -11.81 -3.57
N THR A 103 -4.19 -12.45 -4.72
CA THR A 103 -4.90 -12.17 -5.98
C THR A 103 -6.39 -12.45 -5.86
N SER A 104 -6.77 -13.61 -5.30
CA SER A 104 -8.18 -13.96 -5.06
C SER A 104 -8.84 -12.94 -4.16
N ARG A 105 -8.17 -12.56 -3.06
CA ARG A 105 -8.66 -11.60 -2.07
C ARG A 105 -8.98 -10.25 -2.69
N GLN A 106 -8.03 -9.74 -3.47
CA GLN A 106 -8.14 -8.46 -4.16
C GLN A 106 -9.22 -8.44 -5.24
N ARG A 107 -9.40 -9.54 -5.97
CA ARG A 107 -10.52 -9.67 -6.92
C ARG A 107 -11.89 -9.63 -6.23
N ILE A 108 -12.03 -10.30 -5.09
CA ILE A 108 -13.28 -10.29 -4.33
C ILE A 108 -13.54 -8.92 -3.68
N GLU A 109 -12.51 -8.29 -3.11
CA GLU A 109 -12.63 -6.93 -2.55
C GLU A 109 -13.03 -5.91 -3.63
N ASN A 110 -12.46 -5.99 -4.84
CA ASN A 110 -12.90 -5.18 -5.98
C ASN A 110 -14.34 -5.50 -6.41
N ALA A 111 -14.75 -6.78 -6.38
CA ALA A 111 -16.13 -7.14 -6.70
C ALA A 111 -17.12 -6.51 -5.71
N ILE A 112 -16.77 -6.46 -4.42
CA ILE A 112 -17.58 -5.79 -3.39
C ILE A 112 -17.68 -4.29 -3.68
N LEU A 113 -16.57 -3.66 -4.07
CA LEU A 113 -16.59 -2.26 -4.49
C LEU A 113 -17.57 -2.05 -5.65
N TYR A 114 -17.51 -2.89 -6.70
CA TYR A 114 -18.44 -2.80 -7.82
C TYR A 114 -19.91 -3.03 -7.41
N MET A 115 -20.18 -3.98 -6.51
CA MET A 115 -21.53 -4.22 -5.97
C MET A 115 -22.11 -3.01 -5.22
N GLN A 116 -21.25 -2.15 -4.69
CA GLN A 116 -21.64 -0.93 -3.96
C GLN A 116 -21.84 0.27 -4.90
N THR A 117 -21.13 0.32 -6.05
CA THR A 117 -21.17 1.44 -7.00
C THR A 117 -22.08 1.22 -8.21
N GLU A 118 -22.33 -0.04 -8.61
CA GLU A 118 -22.93 -0.40 -9.90
C GLU A 118 -23.97 -1.53 -9.76
N GLU A 119 -24.96 -1.51 -10.65
CA GLU A 119 -25.97 -2.57 -10.77
C GLU A 119 -25.55 -3.59 -11.84
N LEU A 120 -24.65 -4.50 -11.45
CA LEU A 120 -24.11 -5.53 -12.35
C LEU A 120 -24.70 -6.91 -12.03
N SER A 121 -24.86 -7.72 -13.07
CA SER A 121 -25.12 -9.15 -12.94
C SER A 121 -23.89 -9.90 -12.39
N LEU A 122 -24.10 -11.12 -11.88
CA LEU A 122 -22.97 -11.96 -11.42
C LEU A 122 -22.00 -12.33 -12.54
N THR A 123 -22.48 -12.39 -13.78
CA THR A 123 -21.66 -12.69 -14.95
C THR A 123 -20.74 -11.51 -15.26
N GLU A 124 -21.29 -10.30 -15.36
CA GLU A 124 -20.50 -9.08 -15.56
C GLU A 124 -19.49 -8.87 -14.43
N LEU A 125 -19.91 -9.05 -13.17
CA LEU A 125 -19.00 -8.96 -12.02
C LEU A 125 -17.86 -9.96 -12.11
N SER A 126 -18.15 -11.22 -12.46
CA SER A 126 -17.12 -12.25 -12.57
C SER A 126 -16.10 -11.92 -13.66
N GLU A 127 -16.54 -11.41 -14.80
CA GLU A 127 -15.67 -11.00 -15.90
C GLU A 127 -14.83 -9.78 -15.53
N MET A 128 -15.44 -8.74 -14.96
CA MET A 128 -14.75 -7.50 -14.56
C MET A 128 -13.65 -7.74 -13.52
N VAL A 129 -13.81 -8.73 -12.65
CA VAL A 129 -12.79 -9.09 -11.65
C VAL A 129 -11.93 -10.29 -12.06
N GLY A 130 -12.02 -10.74 -13.31
CA GLY A 130 -11.09 -11.69 -13.93
C GLY A 130 -11.30 -13.17 -13.59
N TYR A 131 -12.53 -13.58 -13.27
CA TYR A 131 -12.92 -14.99 -13.17
C TYR A 131 -13.53 -15.50 -14.46
N ASP A 132 -13.18 -16.72 -14.86
CA ASP A 132 -13.65 -17.33 -16.11
C ASP A 132 -15.14 -17.71 -16.10
N SER A 133 -15.76 -17.76 -14.92
CA SER A 133 -17.19 -18.05 -14.78
C SER A 133 -17.77 -17.52 -13.47
N SER A 134 -19.08 -17.26 -13.48
CA SER A 134 -19.83 -16.86 -12.29
C SER A 134 -19.82 -17.90 -11.18
N GLN A 135 -19.68 -19.19 -11.52
CA GLN A 135 -19.57 -20.30 -10.56
C GLN A 135 -18.21 -20.27 -9.85
N ALA A 136 -17.12 -20.07 -10.59
CA ALA A 136 -15.78 -19.92 -10.02
C ALA A 136 -15.71 -18.69 -9.09
N PHE A 137 -16.25 -17.56 -9.54
CA PHE A 137 -16.39 -16.35 -8.74
C PHE A 137 -17.21 -16.61 -7.48
N SER A 138 -18.40 -17.20 -7.58
CA SER A 138 -19.29 -17.44 -6.44
C SER A 138 -18.65 -18.35 -5.39
N LYS A 139 -17.89 -19.37 -5.82
CA LYS A 139 -17.14 -20.25 -4.92
C LYS A 139 -16.03 -19.50 -4.18
N ALA A 140 -15.25 -18.68 -4.90
CA ALA A 140 -14.18 -17.87 -4.31
C ALA A 140 -14.76 -16.81 -3.34
N PHE A 141 -15.82 -16.11 -3.74
CA PHE A 141 -16.52 -15.13 -2.93
C PHE A 141 -17.04 -15.76 -1.63
N LYS A 142 -17.77 -16.89 -1.72
CA LYS A 142 -18.30 -17.58 -0.53
C LYS A 142 -17.19 -18.09 0.38
N LYS A 143 -16.07 -18.56 -0.17
CA LYS A 143 -14.91 -18.98 0.62
C LYS A 143 -14.32 -17.82 1.44
N GLN A 144 -14.30 -16.61 0.87
CA GLN A 144 -13.71 -15.44 1.51
C GLN A 144 -14.67 -14.71 2.45
N MET A 145 -15.92 -14.52 2.01
CA MET A 145 -16.92 -13.72 2.72
C MET A 145 -17.87 -14.55 3.59
N GLY A 146 -17.80 -15.88 3.53
CA GLY A 146 -18.66 -16.81 4.26
C GLY A 146 -20.10 -16.93 3.72
N ILE A 147 -20.55 -16.02 2.86
CA ILE A 147 -21.89 -16.00 2.25
C ILE A 147 -21.80 -15.90 0.72
N SER A 148 -22.87 -16.27 0.00
CA SER A 148 -22.90 -16.16 -1.46
C SER A 148 -22.99 -14.70 -1.92
N PRO A 149 -22.53 -14.38 -3.15
CA PRO A 149 -22.63 -13.04 -3.72
C PRO A 149 -24.06 -12.47 -3.69
N ASN A 150 -25.07 -13.24 -4.08
CA ASN A 150 -26.47 -12.78 -4.09
C ASN A 150 -26.99 -12.42 -2.69
N VAL A 151 -26.61 -13.19 -1.66
CA VAL A 151 -26.98 -12.87 -0.27
C VAL A 151 -26.27 -11.59 0.17
N TYR A 152 -25.00 -11.40 -0.21
CA TYR A 152 -24.25 -10.18 0.08
C TYR A 152 -24.89 -8.95 -0.58
N ILE A 153 -25.19 -9.00 -1.89
CA ILE A 153 -25.84 -7.90 -2.63
C ILE A 153 -27.19 -7.54 -1.99
N LYS A 154 -28.01 -8.54 -1.63
CA LYS A 154 -29.30 -8.28 -0.98
C LYS A 154 -29.13 -7.57 0.38
N ARG A 155 -28.16 -7.98 1.20
CA ARG A 155 -27.86 -7.32 2.48
C ARG A 155 -27.37 -5.90 2.27
N LEU A 156 -26.49 -5.71 1.29
CA LEU A 156 -25.95 -4.41 0.94
C LEU A 156 -27.07 -3.42 0.53
N ARG A 157 -27.98 -3.83 -0.36
CA ARG A 157 -29.12 -2.99 -0.77
C ARG A 157 -29.99 -2.54 0.41
N LEU A 158 -30.34 -3.47 1.29
CA LEU A 158 -31.12 -3.16 2.50
C LEU A 158 -30.39 -2.17 3.43
N GLN A 159 -29.07 -2.33 3.60
CA GLN A 159 -28.27 -1.42 4.41
C GLN A 159 -28.17 -0.02 3.77
N LEU A 160 -28.06 0.06 2.45
CA LEU A 160 -28.02 1.33 1.72
C LEU A 160 -29.35 2.09 1.84
N GLU A 161 -30.49 1.42 1.67
CA GLU A 161 -31.82 1.99 1.85
C GLU A 161 -32.01 2.56 3.27
N GLN A 162 -31.66 1.79 4.30
CA GLN A 162 -31.75 2.23 5.71
C GLN A 162 -30.82 3.41 6.02
N ASN A 163 -29.65 3.46 5.40
CA ASN A 163 -28.68 4.54 5.61
C ASN A 163 -29.10 5.85 4.94
N ILE A 164 -29.80 5.80 3.80
CA ILE A 164 -30.36 7.01 3.16
C ILE A 164 -31.38 7.67 4.10
N GLU A 165 -32.24 6.88 4.75
CA GLU A 165 -33.25 7.38 5.69
C GLU A 165 -32.61 7.99 6.96
N ARG A 166 -31.61 7.31 7.54
CA ARG A 166 -30.89 7.81 8.75
C ARG A 166 -30.00 9.02 8.48
N ASN A 167 -29.33 9.09 7.32
CA ASN A 167 -28.40 10.18 6.98
C ASN A 167 -29.07 11.49 6.62
N SER A 168 -30.40 11.52 6.41
CA SER A 168 -31.18 12.76 6.35
C SER A 168 -30.97 13.65 7.59
N LYS A 169 -30.68 13.07 8.76
CA LYS A 169 -30.40 13.77 10.02
C LYS A 169 -28.91 14.12 10.23
N VAL A 170 -27.96 13.37 9.64
CA VAL A 170 -26.51 13.51 9.86
C VAL A 170 -25.83 14.45 8.85
N LYS A 171 -26.43 14.64 7.65
CA LYS A 171 -25.92 15.50 6.56
C LYS A 171 -25.58 16.95 6.92
N LYS A 172 -25.96 17.45 8.10
CA LYS A 172 -25.72 18.85 8.50
C LYS A 172 -24.23 19.24 8.68
N HIS A 173 -23.30 18.29 8.87
CA HIS A 173 -21.93 18.63 9.31
C HIS A 173 -20.80 18.32 8.33
N LEU A 174 -21.06 17.65 7.20
CA LEU A 174 -20.05 17.31 6.19
C LEU A 174 -20.58 17.67 4.81
N GLN A 175 -20.24 18.87 4.34
CA GLN A 175 -20.54 19.30 2.98
C GLN A 175 -19.45 18.77 2.03
N SER A 176 -19.87 18.10 0.97
CA SER A 176 -18.98 17.74 -0.14
C SER A 176 -18.95 18.83 -1.19
N GLU A 177 -17.78 19.02 -1.79
CA GLU A 177 -17.60 19.78 -3.03
C GLU A 177 -17.09 18.85 -4.13
N ILE A 178 -17.54 19.07 -5.36
CA ILE A 178 -16.95 18.42 -6.54
C ILE A 178 -15.78 19.28 -6.99
N TYR A 179 -14.58 18.74 -6.85
CA TYR A 179 -13.34 19.40 -7.23
C TYR A 179 -12.78 18.77 -8.51
N SER A 180 -12.51 19.59 -9.52
CA SER A 180 -11.78 19.16 -10.71
C SER A 180 -10.28 19.24 -10.42
N PHE A 181 -9.60 18.12 -10.54
CA PHE A 181 -8.19 17.96 -10.19
C PHE A 181 -7.37 17.64 -11.44
N GLU A 182 -6.24 18.29 -11.59
CA GLU A 182 -5.36 18.15 -12.78
C GLU A 182 -4.40 16.96 -12.67
N GLY A 183 -4.43 16.24 -11.56
CA GLY A 183 -3.51 15.16 -11.26
C GLY A 183 -2.29 15.60 -10.46
N LEU A 184 -1.63 14.67 -9.80
CA LEU A 184 -0.37 14.90 -9.08
C LEU A 184 0.57 13.71 -9.22
N ASN A 185 1.85 14.01 -9.42
CA ASN A 185 2.91 13.03 -9.23
C ASN A 185 3.16 12.88 -7.73
N LEU A 186 3.08 11.65 -7.23
CA LEU A 186 3.28 11.32 -5.84
C LEU A 186 4.45 10.36 -5.70
N ILE A 187 5.29 10.60 -4.69
CA ILE A 187 6.12 9.55 -4.11
C ILE A 187 5.37 8.94 -2.94
N TYR A 188 5.56 7.64 -2.68
CA TYR A 188 4.86 6.97 -1.59
C TYR A 188 5.72 5.96 -0.85
N ILE A 189 5.43 5.81 0.45
CA ILE A 189 5.77 4.64 1.25
C ILE A 189 4.51 3.78 1.39
N ARG A 190 4.60 2.51 0.97
CA ARG A 190 3.53 1.53 1.14
C ARG A 190 3.59 0.91 2.52
N ILE A 191 2.40 0.83 3.12
CA ILE A 191 2.14 0.25 4.43
C ILE A 191 1.09 -0.85 4.23
N ILE A 192 1.30 -1.99 4.87
CA ILE A 192 0.34 -3.09 4.94
C ILE A 192 0.06 -3.34 6.42
N GLY A 193 -1.20 -3.17 6.83
CA GLY A 193 -1.61 -3.29 8.22
C GLY A 193 -2.72 -2.31 8.59
N ARG A 194 -2.96 -2.16 9.89
CA ARG A 194 -4.03 -1.29 10.38
C ARG A 194 -3.73 0.15 9.99
N TYR A 195 -4.75 0.85 9.49
CA TYR A 195 -4.63 2.27 9.21
C TYR A 195 -4.19 3.03 10.46
N GLY A 196 -3.18 3.89 10.27
CA GLY A 196 -2.58 4.84 11.23
C GLY A 196 -1.74 4.29 12.37
N GLU A 197 -1.36 3.02 12.35
CA GLU A 197 -0.37 2.51 13.30
C GLU A 197 1.08 2.91 12.97
N GLU A 198 1.40 3.30 11.73
CA GLU A 198 2.78 3.52 11.31
C GLU A 198 3.17 4.99 11.12
N ASN A 199 4.31 5.39 11.68
CA ASN A 199 4.94 6.71 11.53
C ASN A 199 5.69 6.87 10.19
N SER A 200 5.10 6.42 9.07
CA SER A 200 5.69 6.51 7.73
C SER A 200 5.83 7.94 7.22
N TRP A 201 5.04 8.87 7.77
CA TRP A 201 5.12 10.29 7.45
C TRP A 201 6.48 10.91 7.79
N SER A 202 7.08 10.52 8.91
CA SER A 202 8.41 11.00 9.32
C SER A 202 9.49 10.54 8.35
N LYS A 203 9.47 9.25 7.94
CA LYS A 203 10.40 8.69 6.95
C LYS A 203 10.30 9.42 5.61
N LEU A 204 9.07 9.68 5.16
CA LEU A 204 8.81 10.39 3.91
C LEU A 204 9.31 11.85 3.98
N MET A 205 9.06 12.54 5.10
CA MET A 205 9.54 13.91 5.30
C MET A 205 11.06 14.00 5.34
N ILE A 206 11.75 13.07 6.01
CA ILE A 206 13.22 12.99 6.01
C ILE A 206 13.74 12.84 4.59
N TYR A 207 13.18 11.93 3.81
CA TYR A 207 13.57 11.72 2.43
C TYR A 207 13.43 13.00 1.57
N LEU A 208 12.29 13.68 1.67
CA LEU A 208 12.04 14.91 0.90
C LEU A 208 13.04 16.02 1.26
N LYS A 209 13.43 16.14 2.53
CA LYS A 209 14.43 17.10 3.00
C LYS A 209 15.83 16.75 2.48
N GLU A 210 16.26 15.51 2.64
CA GLU A 210 17.58 15.02 2.18
C GLU A 210 17.79 15.23 0.68
N ASN A 211 16.74 15.08 -0.12
CA ASN A 211 16.80 15.23 -1.57
C ASN A 211 16.43 16.64 -2.07
N GLN A 212 16.17 17.60 -1.17
CA GLN A 212 15.78 18.98 -1.51
C GLN A 212 14.52 19.08 -2.41
N ILE A 213 13.56 18.16 -2.19
CA ILE A 213 12.29 18.10 -2.95
C ILE A 213 11.12 18.68 -2.13
N LEU A 214 11.31 18.85 -0.82
CA LEU A 214 10.31 19.47 0.05
C LEU A 214 10.13 20.96 -0.31
N SER A 215 8.88 21.39 -0.46
CA SER A 215 8.52 22.80 -0.69
C SER A 215 7.21 23.12 0.01
N ASP A 216 6.86 24.42 0.10
CA ASP A 216 5.59 24.87 0.69
C ASP A 216 4.35 24.36 -0.08
N ASN A 217 4.54 24.03 -1.36
CA ASN A 217 3.51 23.45 -2.22
C ASN A 217 3.41 21.92 -2.09
N THR A 218 4.27 21.27 -1.29
CA THR A 218 4.26 19.82 -1.11
C THR A 218 3.03 19.41 -0.30
N ARG A 219 2.13 18.66 -0.94
CA ARG A 219 0.93 18.08 -0.33
C ARG A 219 1.25 16.68 0.18
N PHE A 220 0.95 16.43 1.44
CA PHE A 220 0.95 15.09 2.03
C PHE A 220 -0.44 14.46 1.86
N ILE A 221 -0.50 13.27 1.28
CA ILE A 221 -1.75 12.63 0.85
C ILE A 221 -1.72 11.16 1.30
N GLY A 222 -2.74 10.73 2.03
CA GLY A 222 -2.94 9.32 2.36
C GLY A 222 -3.84 8.66 1.32
N LEU A 223 -3.39 7.57 0.70
CA LEU A 223 -4.25 6.77 -0.18
C LEU A 223 -4.57 5.43 0.50
N SER A 224 -5.84 5.20 0.78
CA SER A 224 -6.36 3.93 1.29
C SER A 224 -6.92 3.12 0.12
N PHE A 225 -6.49 1.86 -0.02
CA PHE A 225 -6.91 1.01 -1.14
C PHE A 225 -7.92 -0.06 -0.74
N ASP A 226 -8.06 -0.33 0.55
CA ASP A 226 -8.89 -1.44 1.05
C ASP A 226 -9.91 -0.93 2.08
N ASP A 227 -11.10 -1.53 2.08
CA ASP A 227 -12.15 -1.26 3.08
C ASP A 227 -11.88 -2.11 4.33
N PRO A 228 -11.59 -1.52 5.51
CA PRO A 228 -11.35 -2.26 6.74
C PRO A 228 -12.58 -3.00 7.31
N ASN A 229 -13.78 -2.78 6.78
CA ASN A 229 -14.96 -3.60 7.10
C ASN A 229 -14.98 -4.93 6.33
N VAL A 230 -14.24 -5.01 5.24
CA VAL A 230 -14.19 -6.16 4.32
C VAL A 230 -12.85 -6.87 4.41
N THR A 231 -11.78 -6.07 4.46
CA THR A 231 -10.39 -6.49 4.43
C THR A 231 -9.93 -6.71 5.86
N ASN A 232 -9.21 -7.81 6.08
CA ASN A 232 -8.65 -8.08 7.40
C ASN A 232 -7.67 -6.96 7.80
N ILE A 233 -7.73 -6.51 9.05
CA ILE A 233 -7.02 -5.33 9.54
C ILE A 233 -5.51 -5.39 9.27
N GLY A 234 -4.91 -6.58 9.35
CA GLY A 234 -3.48 -6.79 9.04
C GLY A 234 -3.11 -6.78 7.56
N GLN A 235 -4.09 -6.62 6.65
CA GLN A 235 -3.91 -6.74 5.19
C GLN A 235 -4.28 -5.46 4.43
N CYS A 236 -4.83 -4.44 5.12
CA CYS A 236 -5.18 -3.18 4.50
C CYS A 236 -3.94 -2.43 4.01
N ARG A 237 -4.01 -1.85 2.81
CA ARG A 237 -2.93 -1.14 2.16
C ARG A 237 -3.17 0.36 2.24
N PHE A 238 -2.17 1.04 2.78
CA PHE A 238 -2.15 2.49 2.90
C PHE A 238 -0.87 3.06 2.32
N TYR A 239 -0.98 4.09 1.48
CA TYR A 239 0.18 4.74 0.90
C TYR A 239 0.29 6.13 1.52
N ALA A 240 1.35 6.33 2.31
CA ALA A 240 1.73 7.65 2.78
C ALA A 240 2.46 8.36 1.63
N CYS A 241 1.83 9.38 1.05
CA CYS A 241 2.29 10.02 -0.17
C CYS A 241 2.68 11.48 0.03
N ALA A 242 3.59 11.96 -0.81
CA ALA A 242 3.91 13.38 -0.93
C ALA A 242 3.98 13.80 -2.40
N SER A 243 3.44 14.96 -2.72
CA SER A 243 3.45 15.47 -4.08
C SER A 243 4.82 16.01 -4.49
N VAL A 244 5.22 15.70 -5.72
CA VAL A 244 6.48 16.15 -6.33
C VAL A 244 6.19 16.84 -7.66
N LYS A 245 6.96 17.89 -8.00
CA LYS A 245 6.74 18.69 -9.23
C LYS A 245 6.95 17.87 -10.51
N LYS A 246 7.96 17.00 -10.53
CA LYS A 246 8.29 16.11 -11.64
C LYS A 246 8.38 14.69 -11.12
N ARG A 247 8.08 13.71 -11.98
CA ARG A 247 8.32 12.30 -11.68
C ARG A 247 9.81 12.14 -11.40
N ILE A 248 10.13 11.60 -10.22
CA ILE A 248 11.49 11.26 -9.84
C ILE A 248 11.68 9.75 -9.92
N THR A 249 12.90 9.29 -10.12
CA THR A 249 13.22 7.88 -9.89
C THR A 249 13.46 7.72 -8.39
N PRO A 250 12.55 7.08 -7.64
CA PRO A 250 12.69 7.01 -6.20
C PRO A 250 13.92 6.18 -5.83
N THR A 251 14.67 6.68 -4.87
CA THR A 251 15.75 5.94 -4.20
C THR A 251 15.20 5.32 -2.91
N ARG A 252 15.79 4.21 -2.44
CA ARG A 252 15.34 3.45 -1.26
C ARG A 252 13.98 2.74 -1.49
N ASP A 253 13.17 2.64 -0.44
CA ASP A 253 11.94 1.87 -0.37
C ASP A 253 10.68 2.60 -0.83
N LEU A 254 10.87 3.72 -1.55
CA LEU A 254 9.81 4.57 -2.08
C LEU A 254 9.34 4.07 -3.45
N GLY A 255 8.05 4.21 -3.71
CA GLY A 255 7.48 4.07 -5.04
C GLY A 255 6.99 5.42 -5.57
N THR A 256 6.54 5.42 -6.83
CA THR A 256 5.88 6.57 -7.46
C THR A 256 4.53 6.18 -8.00
N ILE A 257 3.53 7.02 -7.79
CA ILE A 257 2.20 6.86 -8.35
C ILE A 257 1.70 8.20 -8.87
N GLN A 258 0.88 8.18 -9.92
CA GLN A 258 0.23 9.38 -10.41
C GLN A 258 -1.23 9.33 -9.98
N LEU A 259 -1.63 10.31 -9.17
CA LEU A 259 -3.04 10.57 -8.92
C LEU A 259 -3.60 11.22 -10.19
N GLN A 260 -4.58 10.58 -10.80
CA GLN A 260 -5.07 10.94 -12.13
C GLN A 260 -5.83 12.27 -12.11
N ALA A 261 -5.85 12.94 -13.25
CA ALA A 261 -6.75 14.07 -13.45
C ALA A 261 -8.21 13.58 -13.47
N GLY A 262 -9.13 14.35 -12.92
CA GLY A 262 -10.54 13.96 -12.86
C GLY A 262 -11.36 14.75 -11.86
N LYS A 263 -12.61 14.34 -11.68
CA LYS A 263 -13.51 14.91 -10.68
C LYS A 263 -13.43 14.10 -9.40
N TYR A 264 -13.21 14.79 -8.29
CA TYR A 264 -13.11 14.22 -6.96
C TYR A 264 -14.16 14.86 -6.05
N ALA A 265 -14.83 14.06 -5.23
CA ALA A 265 -15.68 14.52 -4.16
C ALA A 265 -14.76 14.75 -2.96
N VAL A 266 -14.70 16.00 -2.52
CA VAL A 266 -13.80 16.46 -1.47
C VAL A 266 -14.64 16.86 -0.27
N TYR A 267 -14.24 16.33 0.89
CA TYR A 267 -14.80 16.70 2.17
C TYR A 267 -13.71 17.40 2.96
N THR A 268 -13.97 18.64 3.38
CA THR A 268 -13.01 19.42 4.16
C THR A 268 -13.35 19.31 5.64
N LEU A 269 -12.45 18.69 6.40
CA LEU A 269 -12.51 18.62 7.86
C LEU A 269 -11.56 19.68 8.45
N LYS A 270 -12.01 20.40 9.48
CA LYS A 270 -11.24 21.46 10.15
C LYS A 270 -11.17 21.20 11.66
N GLY A 271 -9.95 21.05 12.19
CA GLY A 271 -9.63 21.09 13.63
C GLY A 271 -8.35 20.28 13.97
N ASP A 272 -8.21 19.82 15.22
CA ASP A 272 -6.97 19.21 15.75
C ASP A 272 -6.79 17.71 15.47
N TYR A 273 -5.61 17.34 14.96
CA TYR A 273 -5.28 16.04 14.38
C TYR A 273 -5.55 14.84 15.31
N SER A 274 -5.33 15.01 16.62
CA SER A 274 -5.56 14.00 17.65
C SER A 274 -7.03 13.59 17.77
N GLU A 275 -7.96 14.53 17.63
CA GLU A 275 -9.41 14.29 17.62
C GLU A 275 -9.88 13.77 16.24
N PHE A 276 -9.23 14.23 15.16
CA PHE A 276 -9.61 13.84 13.80
C PHE A 276 -9.21 12.42 13.42
N TYR A 277 -8.18 11.81 14.00
CA TYR A 277 -7.81 10.45 13.58
C TYR A 277 -8.95 9.44 13.81
N ILE A 278 -9.59 9.52 14.97
CA ILE A 278 -10.74 8.66 15.32
C ILE A 278 -11.98 9.07 14.52
N THR A 279 -12.27 10.37 14.41
CA THR A 279 -13.44 10.85 13.66
C THR A 279 -13.28 10.62 12.15
N ILE A 280 -12.09 10.73 11.56
CA ILE A 280 -11.79 10.36 10.16
C ILE A 280 -11.85 8.86 9.99
N TYR A 281 -11.34 8.05 10.91
CA TYR A 281 -11.46 6.59 10.79
C TYR A 281 -12.93 6.12 10.86
N LEU A 282 -13.69 6.61 11.84
CA LEU A 282 -15.12 6.31 12.01
C LEU A 282 -16.00 6.96 10.94
N SER A 283 -15.67 8.18 10.50
CA SER A 283 -16.38 8.82 9.41
C SER A 283 -15.97 8.22 8.08
N MET A 284 -14.73 7.83 7.80
CA MET A 284 -14.36 7.05 6.60
C MET A 284 -15.06 5.69 6.59
N LEU A 285 -15.26 5.02 7.72
CA LEU A 285 -16.09 3.80 7.76
C LEU A 285 -17.55 4.05 7.33
N ASN A 286 -18.13 5.20 7.69
CA ASN A 286 -19.47 5.60 7.26
C ASN A 286 -19.51 6.32 5.89
N ILE A 287 -18.44 7.00 5.50
CA ILE A 287 -18.28 7.83 4.31
C ILE A 287 -17.80 6.96 3.16
N LEU A 288 -16.95 5.95 3.36
CA LEU A 288 -16.65 4.94 2.33
C LEU A 288 -17.96 4.22 1.97
N TYR A 289 -18.78 3.88 2.97
CA TYR A 289 -20.12 3.32 2.75
C TYR A 289 -21.09 4.26 2.01
N VAL A 290 -20.99 5.59 2.21
CA VAL A 290 -21.83 6.61 1.54
C VAL A 290 -21.24 7.12 0.22
N MET A 291 -19.92 7.07 0.02
CA MET A 291 -19.20 7.60 -1.16
C MET A 291 -19.01 6.56 -2.25
N VAL A 292 -18.90 5.28 -1.88
CA VAL A 292 -18.98 4.20 -2.87
C VAL A 292 -20.36 4.25 -3.57
N CYS A 293 -21.40 4.76 -2.90
CA CYS A 293 -22.71 4.99 -3.53
C CYS A 293 -22.79 6.21 -4.44
N LEU A 294 -21.78 7.08 -4.51
CA LEU A 294 -21.93 8.38 -5.18
C LEU A 294 -21.09 8.59 -6.43
N LEU A 295 -19.86 8.09 -6.58
CA LEU A 295 -19.06 8.41 -7.77
C LEU A 295 -17.99 7.35 -8.15
N LYS A 296 -17.99 7.00 -9.44
CA LYS A 296 -17.00 6.14 -10.12
C LYS A 296 -15.61 6.79 -10.06
N ASN A 297 -14.61 6.07 -9.57
CA ASN A 297 -13.19 6.44 -9.53
C ASN A 297 -12.80 7.66 -8.66
N ILE A 298 -12.91 7.57 -7.33
CA ILE A 298 -12.43 8.65 -6.45
C ILE A 298 -11.55 8.08 -5.33
N PHE A 299 -10.27 8.50 -5.35
CA PHE A 299 -9.43 8.52 -4.17
C PHE A 299 -9.92 9.62 -3.23
N ILE A 300 -10.13 9.32 -1.95
CA ILE A 300 -10.44 10.34 -0.96
C ILE A 300 -9.20 11.23 -0.78
N ILE A 301 -9.23 12.44 -1.33
CA ILE A 301 -8.22 13.47 -1.06
C ILE A 301 -8.72 14.31 0.11
N LEU A 302 -8.28 13.99 1.33
CA LEU A 302 -8.47 14.88 2.47
C LEU A 302 -7.57 16.11 2.28
N ARG A 303 -8.18 17.26 1.98
CA ARG A 303 -7.46 18.53 1.81
C ARG A 303 -7.15 19.12 3.20
N ARG A 304 -5.87 19.05 3.59
CA ARG A 304 -5.32 19.70 4.78
C ARG A 304 -5.41 21.22 4.63
N ILE A 305 -6.11 21.90 5.54
CA ILE A 305 -5.91 23.34 5.80
C ILE A 305 -5.24 23.43 7.16
N LEU A 306 -3.92 23.54 7.18
CA LEU A 306 -3.22 23.92 8.41
C LEU A 306 -3.64 25.35 8.76
N LYS A 307 -4.24 25.55 9.93
CA LYS A 307 -4.11 26.86 10.58
C LYS A 307 -2.67 26.96 11.05
N ASN A 308 -1.97 27.99 10.60
CA ASN A 308 -0.65 28.39 11.09
C ASN A 308 -0.61 28.35 12.63
N ARG A 309 0.20 27.45 13.18
CA ARG A 309 1.04 27.67 14.36
C ARG A 309 2.27 26.78 14.25
#